data_AF-A0A150PVR6-F1
#
_entry.id   AF-A0A150PVR6-F1
#
_cell.length_a   1.000
_cell.length_b   1.000
_cell.length_c   1.000
_cell.angle_alpha   90.00
_cell.angle_beta   90.00
_cell.angle_gamma   90.00
#
_symmetry.space_group_name_H-M   'P 1'
#
loop_
_entity.id
_entity.type
_entity.pdbx_description
1 polymer ?
#
loop_
_entity_poly.entity_id
_entity_poly.type
_entity_poly.pdbx_seq_one_letter_code
_entity_poly.pdbx_strand_id
1 'polypeptide(L)'
;CRAIALGLELHLLGNHLVENAIGLVCGGAVTEGLEAEAWWKLGSALLAWQLPEQFLADGGHFELSASYHLALTAALLEAIELTRASGREVPELWRTTAERALSWAAAVRAPDGTYPLFNDAALDAAPELDDVLGLGEELGLFDPARSPGAAPDGAPSLHRLAATGWVILRSVAGAWLAFDAGADGASYQPGHVHADALTFELWIGGERAVVDYGVSSYKADRDREETRATRAHNTIELGGVDSSEVWSAFRVGRRARAEVRRIEQARAHVAVEAEHDGYRFLPGAPVHRRALELSERELAIHDEIIGGRTSACSRLRLDEAALRTGSIAIEGRALTLDRSSGVWFPRFRQPQAAVVFAGSFQVRGGFRGGFRVRW
;
A
#
# COMPACT_ATOMS: atom_id res chain seq x y z
N CYS A 1 0.13 23.95 22.71
CA CYS A 1 -0.74 23.40 21.65
C CYS A 1 -2.11 24.09 21.51
N ARG A 2 -2.22 25.42 21.72
CA ARG A 2 -3.52 26.13 21.65
C ARG A 2 -4.16 26.12 20.26
N ALA A 3 -3.36 26.31 19.20
CA ALA A 3 -3.86 26.30 17.82
C ALA A 3 -4.48 24.95 17.45
N ILE A 4 -3.80 23.84 17.78
CA ILE A 4 -4.32 22.48 17.56
C ILE A 4 -5.62 22.24 18.34
N ALA A 5 -5.65 22.60 19.63
CA ALA A 5 -6.83 22.39 20.48
C ALA A 5 -8.07 23.14 19.97
N LEU A 6 -7.89 24.32 19.34
CA LEU A 6 -8.96 25.12 18.76
C LEU A 6 -9.28 24.76 17.30
N GLY A 7 -8.41 23.99 16.65
CA GLY A 7 -8.44 23.71 15.22
C GLY A 7 -8.45 22.22 14.90
N LEU A 8 -9.05 21.39 15.76
CA LEU A 8 -9.14 19.96 15.52
C LEU A 8 -9.78 19.66 14.16
N GLU A 9 -9.10 18.84 13.37
CA GLU A 9 -9.51 18.49 12.00
C GLU A 9 -10.61 17.42 11.95
N LEU A 10 -11.68 17.61 12.75
CA LEU A 10 -12.85 16.72 12.83
C LEU A 10 -13.64 16.59 11.51
N HIS A 11 -13.41 17.50 10.58
CA HIS A 11 -14.02 17.51 9.25
C HIS A 11 -13.24 16.69 8.22
N LEU A 12 -11.94 16.45 8.47
CA LEU A 12 -11.09 15.59 7.64
C LEU A 12 -10.96 14.19 8.24
N LEU A 13 -10.96 14.06 9.59
CA LEU A 13 -10.69 12.80 10.28
C LEU A 13 -9.34 12.21 9.83
N GLY A 14 -9.21 10.89 9.77
CA GLY A 14 -8.03 10.20 9.25
C GLY A 14 -6.73 10.61 9.94
N ASN A 15 -5.63 10.55 9.17
CA ASN A 15 -4.29 10.83 9.64
C ASN A 15 -4.21 12.18 10.38
N HIS A 16 -4.82 13.23 9.82
CA HIS A 16 -4.88 14.58 10.39
C HIS A 16 -5.38 14.62 11.83
N LEU A 17 -6.48 13.92 12.14
CA LEU A 17 -7.02 13.93 13.51
C LEU A 17 -6.13 13.18 14.50
N VAL A 18 -5.46 12.11 14.06
CA VAL A 18 -4.48 11.39 14.89
C VAL A 18 -3.24 12.26 15.12
N GLU A 19 -2.73 12.95 14.10
CA GLU A 19 -1.61 13.90 14.24
C GLU A 19 -1.95 15.04 15.20
N ASN A 20 -3.16 15.59 15.12
CA ASN A 20 -3.65 16.60 16.07
C ASN A 20 -3.63 16.05 17.51
N ALA A 21 -4.11 14.82 17.70
CA ALA A 21 -4.14 14.17 19.00
C ALA A 21 -2.72 13.90 19.56
N ILE A 22 -1.80 13.43 18.71
CA ILE A 22 -0.38 13.23 19.02
C ILE A 22 0.26 14.56 19.43
N GLY A 23 0.08 15.62 18.65
CA GLY A 23 0.61 16.94 18.96
C GLY A 23 0.10 17.50 20.30
N LEU A 24 -1.14 17.19 20.67
CA LEU A 24 -1.70 17.55 21.98
C LEU A 24 -1.05 16.78 23.13
N VAL A 25 -0.90 15.45 23.01
CA VAL A 25 -0.28 14.65 24.07
C VAL A 25 1.20 14.96 24.23
N CYS A 26 1.95 15.13 23.14
CA CYS A 26 3.35 15.55 23.19
C CYS A 26 3.49 16.91 23.88
N GLY A 27 2.67 17.89 23.49
CA GLY A 27 2.66 19.20 24.15
C GLY A 27 2.27 19.14 25.63
N GLY A 28 1.29 18.32 25.99
CA GLY A 28 0.89 18.11 27.39
C GLY A 28 1.92 17.35 28.23
N ALA A 29 2.77 16.53 27.59
CA ALA A 29 3.85 15.81 28.24
C ALA A 29 5.07 16.71 28.51
N VAL A 30 5.44 17.59 27.57
CA VAL A 30 6.67 18.41 27.66
C VAL A 30 6.48 19.80 28.25
N THR A 31 5.27 20.14 28.70
CA THR A 31 4.95 21.44 29.32
C THR A 31 4.20 21.28 30.64
N GLU A 32 4.14 22.35 31.43
CA GLU A 32 3.52 22.36 32.76
C GLU A 32 2.30 23.29 32.83
N GLY A 33 1.45 23.07 33.84
CA GLY A 33 0.30 23.92 34.16
C GLY A 33 -1.04 23.39 33.65
N LEU A 34 -2.11 24.16 33.90
CA LEU A 34 -3.49 23.73 33.63
C LEU A 34 -3.76 23.46 32.14
N GLU A 35 -3.12 24.20 31.25
CA GLU A 35 -3.26 23.99 29.81
C GLU A 35 -2.58 22.70 29.35
N ALA A 36 -1.41 22.37 29.91
CA ALA A 36 -0.71 21.13 29.61
C ALA A 36 -1.57 19.91 29.99
N GLU A 37 -2.18 19.95 31.18
CA GLU A 37 -3.13 18.91 31.61
C GLU A 37 -4.38 18.83 30.71
N ALA A 38 -4.88 19.97 30.24
CA ALA A 38 -6.01 19.99 29.30
C ALA A 38 -5.64 19.39 27.95
N TRP A 39 -4.47 19.71 27.39
CA TRP A 39 -3.98 19.13 26.13
C TRP A 39 -3.74 17.63 26.27
N TRP A 40 -3.09 17.20 27.36
CA TRP A 40 -2.88 15.78 27.66
C TRP A 40 -4.19 15.00 27.67
N LYS A 41 -5.19 15.48 28.44
CA LYS A 41 -6.51 14.84 28.53
C LYS A 41 -7.23 14.80 27.20
N LEU A 42 -7.25 15.92 26.46
CA LEU A 42 -7.92 16.00 25.16
C LEU A 42 -7.25 15.07 24.14
N GLY A 43 -5.92 15.15 23.99
CA GLY A 43 -5.17 14.30 23.07
C GLY A 43 -5.31 12.82 23.42
N SER A 44 -5.27 12.47 24.71
CA SER A 44 -5.45 11.08 25.15
C SER A 44 -6.85 10.54 24.86
N ALA A 45 -7.88 11.37 25.04
CA ALA A 45 -9.25 11.00 24.68
C ALA A 45 -9.43 10.82 23.17
N LEU A 46 -8.80 11.68 22.36
CA LEU A 46 -8.81 11.56 20.90
C LEU A 46 -8.06 10.29 20.45
N LEU A 47 -6.89 9.97 21.01
CA LEU A 47 -6.17 8.73 20.70
C LEU A 47 -6.95 7.49 21.15
N ALA A 48 -7.62 7.54 22.30
CA ALA A 48 -8.49 6.45 22.75
C ALA A 48 -9.67 6.21 21.78
N TRP A 49 -10.14 7.26 21.11
CA TRP A 49 -11.18 7.15 20.09
C TRP A 49 -10.63 6.71 18.73
N GLN A 50 -9.51 7.26 18.28
CA GLN A 50 -9.06 7.14 16.89
C GLN A 50 -8.10 5.97 16.63
N LEU A 51 -7.29 5.56 17.60
CA LEU A 51 -6.36 4.43 17.39
C LEU A 51 -7.09 3.12 17.03
N PRO A 52 -8.19 2.71 17.72
CA PRO A 52 -8.92 1.49 17.37
C PRO A 52 -9.67 1.57 16.03
N GLU A 53 -9.99 2.77 15.57
CA GLU A 53 -10.69 3.00 14.30
C GLU A 53 -9.72 2.98 13.12
N GLN A 54 -8.56 3.62 13.27
CA GLN A 54 -7.65 3.88 12.16
C GLN A 54 -6.54 2.84 12.00
N PHE A 55 -6.17 2.13 13.07
CA PHE A 55 -5.23 1.01 13.00
C PHE A 55 -6.01 -0.30 13.00
N LEU A 56 -5.95 -1.01 11.88
CA LEU A 56 -6.72 -2.21 11.61
C LEU A 56 -6.21 -3.41 12.41
N ALA A 57 -6.95 -4.52 12.34
CA ALA A 57 -6.66 -5.72 13.12
C ALA A 57 -5.29 -6.35 12.80
N ASP A 58 -4.77 -6.15 11.58
CA ASP A 58 -3.43 -6.59 11.15
C ASP A 58 -2.34 -5.53 11.42
N GLY A 59 -2.69 -4.40 12.04
CA GLY A 59 -1.78 -3.30 12.38
C GLY A 59 -1.67 -2.22 11.33
N GLY A 60 -2.12 -2.44 10.10
CA GLY A 60 -2.04 -1.44 9.03
C GLY A 60 -2.97 -0.26 9.28
N HIS A 61 -2.62 0.90 8.72
CA HIS A 61 -3.48 2.07 8.80
C HIS A 61 -4.57 2.02 7.71
N PHE A 62 -5.78 2.44 8.06
CA PHE A 62 -6.99 2.33 7.23
C PHE A 62 -6.98 3.17 5.93
N GLU A 63 -6.01 4.07 5.74
CA GLU A 63 -5.81 4.82 4.50
C GLU A 63 -5.02 4.04 3.45
N LEU A 64 -4.50 2.86 3.81
CA LEU A 64 -3.84 1.92 2.90
C LEU A 64 -2.67 2.52 2.12
N SER A 65 -1.93 3.42 2.77
CA SER A 65 -0.65 3.95 2.29
C SER A 65 0.43 3.67 3.31
N ALA A 66 1.53 3.07 2.86
CA ALA A 66 2.70 2.81 3.70
C ALA A 66 3.33 4.10 4.24
N SER A 67 3.33 5.19 3.46
CA SER A 67 3.85 6.49 3.91
C SER A 67 3.05 7.04 5.09
N TYR A 68 1.73 7.12 4.97
CA TYR A 68 0.88 7.61 6.06
C TYR A 68 0.92 6.68 7.28
N HIS A 69 0.98 5.37 7.06
CA HIS A 69 1.18 4.40 8.14
C HIS A 69 2.48 4.66 8.91
N LEU A 70 3.61 4.82 8.22
CA LEU A 70 4.92 5.05 8.86
C LEU A 70 4.98 6.40 9.57
N ALA A 71 4.45 7.46 8.97
CA ALA A 71 4.40 8.78 9.60
C ALA A 71 3.63 8.76 10.93
N LEU A 72 2.44 8.15 10.95
CA LEU A 72 1.64 8.03 12.16
C LEU A 72 2.25 7.08 13.19
N THR A 73 2.89 6.00 12.74
CA THR A 73 3.57 5.05 13.63
C THR A 73 4.76 5.73 14.32
N ALA A 74 5.61 6.43 13.57
CA ALA A 74 6.73 7.20 14.12
C ALA A 74 6.24 8.24 15.15
N ALA A 75 5.22 9.03 14.79
CA ALA A 75 4.65 10.03 15.68
C ALA A 75 4.05 9.42 16.96
N LEU A 76 3.45 8.22 16.88
CA LEU A 76 2.95 7.50 18.05
C LEU A 76 4.10 6.99 18.95
N LEU A 77 5.20 6.53 18.36
CA LEU A 77 6.40 6.12 19.10
C LEU A 77 7.04 7.31 19.83
N GLU A 78 7.17 8.45 19.16
CA GLU A 78 7.63 9.70 19.79
C GLU A 78 6.70 10.12 20.95
N ALA A 79 5.38 10.01 20.77
CA ALA A 79 4.43 10.29 21.85
C ALA A 79 4.61 9.36 23.06
N ILE A 80 4.88 8.08 22.81
CA ILE A 80 5.19 7.09 23.87
C ILE A 80 6.49 7.45 24.59
N GLU A 81 7.55 7.77 23.85
CA GLU A 81 8.84 8.16 24.40
C GLU A 81 8.73 9.41 25.28
N LEU A 82 8.12 10.48 24.75
CA LEU A 82 7.94 11.74 25.48
C LEU A 82 7.07 11.57 26.72
N THR A 83 6.04 10.73 26.64
CA THR A 83 5.19 10.41 27.79
C THR A 83 6.01 9.75 28.89
N ARG A 84 6.83 8.74 28.56
CA ARG A 84 7.75 8.09 29.51
C ARG A 84 8.73 9.10 30.11
N ALA A 85 9.34 9.93 29.27
CA ALA A 85 10.30 10.94 29.71
C ALA A 85 9.67 11.99 30.65
N SER A 86 8.39 12.31 30.47
CA SER A 86 7.65 13.21 31.39
C SER A 86 7.24 12.56 32.72
N GLY A 87 7.56 11.27 32.92
CA GLY A 87 7.14 10.50 34.10
C GLY A 87 5.64 10.15 34.11
N ARG A 88 4.96 10.28 32.98
CA ARG A 88 3.55 9.89 32.83
C ARG A 88 3.46 8.42 32.43
N GLU A 89 2.37 7.78 32.83
CA GLU A 89 2.07 6.42 32.40
C GLU A 89 1.60 6.44 30.94
N VAL A 90 2.22 5.59 30.11
CA VAL A 90 1.81 5.40 28.71
C VAL A 90 0.54 4.55 28.70
N PRO A 91 -0.57 5.00 28.08
CA PRO A 91 -1.76 4.18 27.94
C PRO A 91 -1.47 2.87 27.18
N GLU A 92 -1.95 1.76 27.74
CA GLU A 92 -1.77 0.41 27.18
C GLU A 92 -2.24 0.29 25.73
N LEU A 93 -3.30 1.02 25.37
CA LEU A 93 -3.81 1.08 24.00
C LEU A 93 -2.77 1.64 23.01
N TRP A 94 -1.96 2.62 23.42
CA TRP A 94 -0.93 3.20 22.55
C TRP A 94 0.17 2.18 22.31
N ARG A 95 0.62 1.51 23.38
CA ARG A 95 1.64 0.45 23.34
C ARG A 95 1.23 -0.67 22.40
N THR A 96 0.05 -1.25 22.61
CA THR A 96 -0.47 -2.37 21.81
C THR A 96 -0.81 -1.97 20.37
N THR A 97 -1.16 -0.70 20.12
CA THR A 97 -1.33 -0.19 18.75
C THR A 97 0.01 -0.05 18.05
N ALA A 98 1.01 0.54 18.70
CA ALA A 98 2.36 0.67 18.16
C ALA A 98 3.01 -0.68 17.85
N GLU A 99 2.86 -1.68 18.73
CA GLU A 99 3.37 -3.05 18.50
C GLU A 99 2.79 -3.69 17.23
N ARG A 100 1.46 -3.55 17.02
CA ARG A 100 0.81 -4.06 15.80
C ARG A 100 1.23 -3.27 14.57
N ALA A 101 1.35 -1.95 14.69
CA ALA A 101 1.78 -1.10 13.59
C ALA A 101 3.22 -1.42 13.15
N LEU A 102 4.14 -1.57 14.10
CA LEU A 102 5.51 -2.02 13.86
C LEU A 102 5.57 -3.41 13.22
N SER A 103 4.72 -4.34 13.67
CA SER A 103 4.58 -5.66 13.05
C SER A 103 4.12 -5.57 11.59
N TRP A 104 3.16 -4.69 11.29
CA TRP A 104 2.72 -4.44 9.91
C TRP A 104 3.85 -3.83 9.06
N ALA A 105 4.54 -2.80 9.56
CA ALA A 105 5.66 -2.17 8.88
C ALA A 105 6.77 -3.18 8.56
N ALA A 106 7.09 -4.05 9.51
CA ALA A 106 8.05 -5.12 9.31
C ALA A 106 7.60 -6.15 8.26
N ALA A 107 6.30 -6.47 8.19
CA ALA A 107 5.75 -7.40 7.20
C ALA A 107 5.88 -6.87 5.76
N VAL A 108 5.69 -5.56 5.56
CA VAL A 108 5.74 -4.89 4.25
C VAL A 108 7.12 -4.35 3.88
N ARG A 109 8.10 -4.46 4.79
CA ARG A 109 9.49 -4.10 4.53
C ARG A 109 10.05 -4.91 3.36
N ALA A 110 10.36 -4.21 2.28
CA ALA A 110 10.98 -4.78 1.11
C ALA A 110 12.48 -5.07 1.35
N PRO A 111 13.14 -5.90 0.52
CA PRO A 111 14.54 -6.26 0.71
C PRO A 111 15.53 -5.08 0.70
N ASP A 112 15.21 -4.00 -0.01
CA ASP A 112 15.99 -2.76 -0.07
C ASP A 112 15.76 -1.82 1.14
N GLY A 113 14.98 -2.25 2.14
CA GLY A 113 14.60 -1.45 3.32
C GLY A 113 13.42 -0.50 3.07
N THR A 114 12.89 -0.46 1.84
CA THR A 114 11.75 0.38 1.48
C THR A 114 10.42 -0.37 1.63
N TYR A 115 9.37 0.10 0.96
CA TYR A 115 8.01 -0.43 1.04
C TYR A 115 7.25 -0.24 -0.29
N PRO A 116 6.11 -0.93 -0.50
CA PRO A 116 5.27 -0.76 -1.68
C PRO A 116 4.66 0.63 -1.79
N LEU A 117 4.58 1.15 -3.02
CA LEU A 117 4.10 2.51 -3.32
C LEU A 117 2.63 2.54 -3.76
N PHE A 118 1.79 1.69 -3.17
CA PHE A 118 0.35 1.70 -3.43
C PHE A 118 -0.31 2.95 -2.87
N ASN A 119 -1.42 3.38 -3.50
CA ASN A 119 -2.15 4.58 -3.13
C ASN A 119 -1.22 5.82 -3.03
N ASP A 120 -1.49 6.75 -2.10
CA ASP A 120 -0.61 7.89 -1.87
C ASP A 120 0.62 7.53 -1.03
N ALA A 121 1.58 6.83 -1.63
CA ALA A 121 2.87 6.52 -1.02
C ALA A 121 4.05 7.06 -1.84
N ALA A 122 5.05 7.59 -1.13
CA ALA A 122 6.33 8.02 -1.66
C ALA A 122 7.43 7.77 -0.61
N LEU A 123 8.65 7.48 -1.05
CA LEU A 123 9.79 7.12 -0.19
C LEU A 123 10.34 8.29 0.64
N ASP A 124 9.93 9.53 0.34
CA ASP A 124 10.32 10.75 1.04
C ASP A 124 9.14 11.46 1.72
N ALA A 125 7.99 10.79 1.83
CA ALA A 125 6.79 11.32 2.48
C ALA A 125 6.66 10.92 3.97
N ALA A 126 7.54 10.07 4.48
CA ALA A 126 7.56 9.62 5.87
C ALA A 126 9.01 9.35 6.32
N PRO A 127 9.27 9.19 7.63
CA PRO A 127 10.55 8.67 8.11
C PRO A 127 10.90 7.33 7.46
N GLU A 128 12.20 7.03 7.35
CA GLU A 128 12.65 5.77 6.77
C GLU A 128 12.14 4.58 7.60
N LEU A 129 11.66 3.53 6.92
CA LEU A 129 11.01 2.40 7.59
C LEU A 129 11.94 1.76 8.64
N ASP A 130 13.22 1.61 8.31
CA ASP A 130 14.21 1.03 9.21
C ASP A 130 14.43 1.88 10.47
N ASP A 131 14.37 3.21 10.35
CA ASP A 131 14.45 4.10 11.50
C ASP A 131 13.23 3.95 12.42
N VAL A 132 12.03 3.79 11.84
CA VAL A 132 10.80 3.55 12.60
C VAL A 132 10.85 2.22 13.35
N LEU A 133 11.34 1.15 12.70
CA LEU A 133 11.55 -0.14 13.35
C LEU A 133 12.61 -0.07 14.45
N GLY A 134 13.71 0.65 14.21
CA GLY A 134 14.78 0.88 15.18
C GLY A 134 14.27 1.60 16.43
N LEU A 135 13.50 2.68 16.27
CA LEU A 135 12.86 3.36 17.40
C LEU A 135 11.89 2.43 18.16
N GLY A 136 11.14 1.60 17.43
CA GLY A 136 10.29 0.57 18.03
C GLY A 136 11.07 -0.43 18.88
N GLU A 137 12.25 -0.87 18.43
CA GLU A 137 13.15 -1.76 19.16
C GLU A 137 13.72 -1.07 20.41
N GLU A 138 14.21 0.16 20.29
CA GLU A 138 14.75 0.94 21.41
C GLU A 138 13.71 1.16 22.53
N LEU A 139 12.44 1.36 22.15
CA LEU A 139 11.33 1.50 23.08
C LEU A 139 10.82 0.16 23.66
N GLY A 140 11.37 -0.97 23.22
CA GLY A 140 10.97 -2.32 23.64
C GLY A 140 9.60 -2.73 23.12
N LEU A 141 9.18 -2.19 21.97
CA LEU A 141 7.88 -2.43 21.32
C LEU A 141 8.01 -3.29 20.05
N PHE A 142 9.23 -3.57 19.62
CA PHE A 142 9.51 -4.45 18.49
C PHE A 142 10.70 -5.34 18.78
N ASP A 143 10.62 -6.59 18.29
CA ASP A 143 11.70 -7.56 18.36
C ASP A 143 11.98 -8.03 16.92
N PRO A 144 13.11 -7.61 16.32
CA PRO A 144 13.47 -8.00 14.95
C PRO A 144 13.53 -9.52 14.77
N ALA A 145 13.85 -10.29 15.82
CA ALA A 145 13.90 -11.75 15.75
C ALA A 145 12.52 -12.40 15.58
N ARG A 146 11.44 -11.65 15.83
CA ARG A 146 10.04 -12.08 15.65
C ARG A 146 9.37 -11.40 14.46
N SER A 147 10.14 -10.76 13.59
CA SER A 147 9.63 -10.02 12.46
C SER A 147 8.82 -10.91 11.51
N PRO A 148 7.55 -10.58 11.20
CA PRO A 148 6.78 -11.27 10.16
C PRO A 148 7.32 -11.01 8.74
N GLY A 149 8.28 -10.08 8.60
CA GLY A 149 8.94 -9.72 7.34
C GLY A 149 9.98 -10.73 6.86
N ALA A 150 10.54 -11.53 7.76
CA ALA A 150 11.59 -12.50 7.44
C ALA A 150 11.01 -13.71 6.71
N ALA A 151 11.63 -14.11 5.60
CA ALA A 151 11.29 -15.39 4.95
C ALA A 151 11.71 -16.54 5.88
N PRO A 152 10.91 -17.61 5.99
CA PRO A 152 11.38 -18.88 6.56
C PRO A 152 12.58 -19.38 5.75
N ASP A 153 13.65 -19.82 6.42
CA ASP A 153 14.86 -20.29 5.76
C ASP A 153 14.56 -21.39 4.72
N GLY A 154 14.95 -21.14 3.47
CA GLY A 154 14.99 -22.14 2.41
C GLY A 154 13.64 -22.53 1.78
N ALA A 155 12.56 -21.77 1.97
CA ALA A 155 11.27 -22.06 1.34
C ALA A 155 10.54 -20.81 0.80
N PRO A 156 9.78 -20.93 -0.30
CA PRO A 156 8.84 -19.89 -0.71
C PRO A 156 7.82 -19.61 0.41
N SER A 157 7.49 -18.34 0.61
CA SER A 157 6.55 -17.94 1.67
C SER A 157 5.57 -16.88 1.22
N LEU A 158 4.42 -16.88 1.89
CA LEU A 158 3.36 -15.92 1.68
C LEU A 158 2.87 -15.42 3.04
N HIS A 159 2.69 -14.11 3.15
CA HIS A 159 2.13 -13.47 4.33
C HIS A 159 0.92 -12.62 3.93
N ARG A 160 -0.24 -12.85 4.56
CA ARG A 160 -1.48 -12.12 4.28
C ARG A 160 -1.80 -11.15 5.41
N LEU A 161 -1.83 -9.86 5.08
CA LEU A 161 -2.31 -8.79 5.93
C LEU A 161 -3.80 -8.61 5.65
N ALA A 162 -4.62 -9.36 6.38
CA ALA A 162 -6.00 -9.62 5.95
C ALA A 162 -6.93 -8.41 6.00
N ALA A 163 -6.68 -7.42 6.88
CA ALA A 163 -7.57 -6.27 7.06
C ALA A 163 -7.21 -5.13 6.09
N THR A 164 -5.93 -4.91 5.82
CA THR A 164 -5.45 -4.05 4.73
C THR A 164 -5.65 -4.69 3.36
N GLY A 165 -5.66 -6.02 3.31
CA GLY A 165 -5.83 -6.80 2.08
C GLY A 165 -4.54 -6.99 1.28
N TRP A 166 -3.40 -6.60 1.83
CA TRP A 166 -2.10 -6.79 1.19
C TRP A 166 -1.60 -8.22 1.36
N VAL A 167 -0.93 -8.73 0.33
CA VAL A 167 -0.33 -10.06 0.35
C VAL A 167 1.12 -9.96 -0.10
N ILE A 168 2.03 -10.47 0.73
CA ILE A 168 3.47 -10.46 0.47
C ILE A 168 3.91 -11.86 0.08
N LEU A 169 4.49 -12.02 -1.11
CA LEU A 169 5.02 -13.27 -1.65
C LEU A 169 6.54 -13.18 -1.69
N ARG A 170 7.23 -14.27 -1.30
CA ARG A 170 8.69 -14.36 -1.32
C ARG A 170 9.13 -15.67 -1.96
N SER A 171 10.08 -15.60 -2.90
CA SER A 171 10.74 -16.77 -3.48
C SER A 171 12.04 -17.10 -2.74
N VAL A 172 12.51 -18.34 -2.89
CA VAL A 172 13.78 -18.78 -2.29
C VAL A 172 14.98 -18.01 -2.85
N ALA A 173 14.93 -17.62 -4.13
CA ALA A 173 16.00 -16.88 -4.79
C ALA A 173 15.97 -15.36 -4.51
N GLY A 174 15.18 -14.91 -3.53
CA GLY A 174 15.18 -13.52 -3.09
C GLY A 174 14.30 -12.59 -3.91
N ALA A 175 13.35 -13.11 -4.68
CA ALA A 175 12.29 -12.27 -5.22
C ALA A 175 11.25 -11.98 -4.14
N TRP A 176 10.79 -10.74 -4.08
CA TRP A 176 9.82 -10.27 -3.08
C TRP A 176 8.73 -9.48 -3.81
N LEU A 177 7.47 -9.79 -3.55
CA LEU A 177 6.34 -9.18 -4.23
C LEU A 177 5.32 -8.73 -3.20
N ALA A 178 4.83 -7.50 -3.37
CA ALA A 178 3.64 -7.02 -2.68
C ALA A 178 2.47 -6.97 -3.66
N PHE A 179 1.31 -7.42 -3.22
CA PHE A 179 0.08 -7.45 -3.99
C PHE A 179 -1.05 -6.74 -3.22
N ASP A 180 -1.68 -5.74 -3.84
CA ASP A 180 -2.87 -5.13 -3.28
C ASP A 180 -4.13 -5.89 -3.69
N ALA A 181 -4.66 -6.68 -2.76
CA ALA A 181 -5.90 -7.42 -2.90
C ALA A 181 -6.96 -6.95 -1.88
N GLY A 182 -6.85 -5.70 -1.42
CA GLY A 182 -7.73 -5.10 -0.43
C GLY A 182 -8.94 -4.39 -0.98
N ALA A 183 -9.85 -4.05 -0.07
CA ALA A 183 -10.91 -3.09 -0.37
C ALA A 183 -10.35 -1.67 -0.21
N ASP A 184 -10.76 -0.75 -1.07
CA ASP A 184 -10.32 0.64 -1.12
C ASP A 184 -10.66 1.45 0.17
N GLY A 185 -9.80 1.32 1.18
CA GLY A 185 -9.69 2.16 2.38
C GLY A 185 -10.96 2.31 3.21
N ALA A 186 -10.92 3.23 4.17
CA ALA A 186 -12.09 3.61 4.93
C ALA A 186 -13.13 4.31 4.05
N SER A 187 -14.35 3.78 4.06
CA SER A 187 -15.41 4.21 3.13
C SER A 187 -15.77 5.70 3.20
N TYR A 188 -15.51 6.34 4.35
CA TYR A 188 -15.77 7.75 4.63
C TYR A 188 -14.54 8.66 4.43
N GLN A 189 -13.33 8.10 4.21
CA GLN A 189 -12.09 8.84 4.02
C GLN A 189 -11.23 8.27 2.86
N PRO A 190 -11.74 8.18 1.62
CA PRO A 190 -11.00 7.60 0.49
C PRO A 190 -10.05 8.61 -0.18
N GLY A 191 -9.55 9.61 0.55
CA GLY A 191 -8.78 10.72 -0.01
C GLY A 191 -7.53 10.26 -0.76
N HIS A 192 -6.88 9.24 -0.22
CA HIS A 192 -5.61 8.69 -0.67
C HIS A 192 -5.71 7.48 -1.58
N VAL A 193 -6.93 6.96 -1.79
CA VAL A 193 -7.20 5.76 -2.60
C VAL A 193 -6.94 6.02 -4.09
N HIS A 194 -6.30 5.09 -4.79
CA HIS A 194 -6.17 5.12 -6.25
C HIS A 194 -7.13 4.11 -6.90
N ALA A 195 -7.24 4.11 -8.22
CA ALA A 195 -7.99 3.08 -8.96
C ALA A 195 -7.07 1.91 -9.34
N ASP A 196 -6.36 1.38 -8.35
CA ASP A 196 -5.21 0.48 -8.50
C ASP A 196 -5.50 -0.97 -8.09
N ALA A 197 -6.77 -1.33 -7.84
CA ALA A 197 -7.17 -2.68 -7.43
C ALA A 197 -6.45 -3.80 -8.23
N LEU A 198 -5.88 -4.76 -7.48
CA LEU A 198 -5.06 -5.86 -7.98
C LEU A 198 -3.72 -5.46 -8.62
N THR A 199 -3.23 -4.24 -8.36
CA THR A 199 -1.84 -3.84 -8.66
C THR A 199 -0.85 -4.63 -7.79
N PHE A 200 0.40 -4.66 -8.22
CA PHE A 200 1.49 -5.28 -7.48
C PHE A 200 2.82 -4.59 -7.82
N GLU A 201 3.79 -4.79 -6.95
CA GLU A 201 5.20 -4.43 -7.17
C GLU A 201 6.08 -5.66 -6.91
N LEU A 202 7.20 -5.76 -7.62
CA LEU A 202 8.12 -6.90 -7.57
C LEU A 202 9.55 -6.40 -7.43
N TRP A 203 10.27 -6.99 -6.48
CA TRP A 203 11.70 -6.85 -6.28
C TRP A 203 12.40 -8.14 -6.71
N ILE A 204 13.52 -8.00 -7.41
CA ILE A 204 14.33 -9.08 -7.93
C ILE A 204 15.77 -8.82 -7.48
N GLY A 205 16.39 -9.79 -6.81
CA GLY A 205 17.79 -9.65 -6.37
C GLY A 205 18.02 -8.49 -5.40
N GLY A 206 16.99 -8.11 -4.63
CA GLY A 206 17.03 -6.99 -3.70
C GLY A 206 16.67 -5.63 -4.31
N GLU A 207 16.53 -5.53 -5.63
CA GLU A 207 16.20 -4.27 -6.32
C GLU A 207 14.76 -4.27 -6.82
N ARG A 208 14.10 -3.11 -6.77
CA ARG A 208 12.74 -2.93 -7.29
C ARG A 208 12.74 -3.03 -8.82
N ALA A 209 11.91 -3.91 -9.37
CA ALA A 209 11.86 -4.21 -10.80
C ALA A 209 10.52 -3.87 -11.45
N VAL A 210 9.40 -4.32 -10.89
CA VAL A 210 8.04 -3.89 -11.27
C VAL A 210 7.61 -2.82 -10.28
N VAL A 211 7.24 -1.66 -10.80
CA VAL A 211 7.01 -0.44 -10.01
C VAL A 211 5.59 0.05 -10.17
N ASP A 212 5.03 0.64 -9.11
CA ASP A 212 3.83 1.47 -9.21
C ASP A 212 4.19 2.82 -9.87
N TYR A 213 3.17 3.59 -10.27
CA TYR A 213 3.37 4.95 -10.77
C TYR A 213 3.81 5.91 -9.66
N GLY A 214 3.31 5.74 -8.43
CA GLY A 214 3.56 6.63 -7.31
C GLY A 214 2.85 7.98 -7.40
N VAL A 215 3.31 8.97 -6.62
CA VAL A 215 2.65 10.28 -6.49
C VAL A 215 3.52 11.44 -7.01
N SER A 216 2.99 12.20 -7.95
CA SER A 216 3.64 13.39 -8.52
C SER A 216 2.95 14.73 -8.17
N SER A 217 1.69 14.71 -7.78
CA SER A 217 0.96 15.91 -7.36
C SER A 217 -0.10 15.59 -6.31
N TYR A 218 -0.49 16.62 -5.56
CA TYR A 218 -1.66 16.65 -4.67
C TYR A 218 -2.65 17.75 -5.07
N LYS A 219 -2.38 18.45 -6.17
CA LYS A 219 -3.27 19.49 -6.69
C LYS A 219 -4.37 18.83 -7.53
N ALA A 220 -5.52 19.50 -7.64
CA ALA A 220 -6.56 19.09 -8.58
C ALA A 220 -6.14 19.45 -10.02
N ASP A 221 -5.24 18.65 -10.58
CA ASP A 221 -4.69 18.78 -11.93
C ASP A 221 -4.69 17.42 -12.65
N ARG A 222 -4.40 17.46 -13.96
CA ARG A 222 -4.37 16.25 -14.80
C ARG A 222 -3.31 15.25 -14.38
N ASP A 223 -2.25 15.72 -13.72
CA ASP A 223 -1.18 14.88 -13.21
C ASP A 223 -1.69 14.02 -12.06
N ARG A 224 -2.43 14.61 -11.12
CA ARG A 224 -3.14 13.89 -10.05
C ARG A 224 -4.22 12.94 -10.56
N GLU A 225 -4.92 13.32 -11.63
CA GLU A 225 -5.89 12.43 -12.28
C GLU A 225 -5.18 11.21 -12.89
N GLU A 226 -4.03 11.41 -13.53
CA GLU A 226 -3.24 10.32 -14.11
C GLU A 226 -2.69 9.38 -13.04
N THR A 227 -2.08 9.90 -11.98
CA THR A 227 -1.46 9.08 -10.92
C THR A 227 -2.44 8.11 -10.29
N ARG A 228 -3.73 8.48 -10.22
CA ARG A 228 -4.78 7.70 -9.57
C ARG A 228 -5.60 6.84 -10.53
N ALA A 229 -5.36 6.95 -11.83
CA ALA A 229 -6.12 6.23 -12.84
C ALA A 229 -5.63 4.79 -12.98
N THR A 230 -6.53 3.86 -13.28
CA THR A 230 -6.19 2.44 -13.43
C THR A 230 -5.09 2.19 -14.47
N ARG A 231 -5.03 3.04 -15.51
CA ARG A 231 -4.00 2.97 -16.55
C ARG A 231 -2.57 3.27 -16.06
N ALA A 232 -2.40 3.88 -14.89
CA ALA A 232 -1.09 4.16 -14.32
C ALA A 232 -0.45 2.92 -13.67
N HIS A 233 -1.30 2.00 -13.19
CA HIS A 233 -0.92 0.87 -12.34
C HIS A 233 -0.79 -0.45 -13.11
N ASN A 234 -0.23 -1.45 -12.42
CA ASN A 234 0.04 -2.77 -12.97
C ASN A 234 -1.22 -3.64 -12.93
N THR A 235 -2.31 -3.25 -13.59
CA THR A 235 -3.60 -3.96 -13.57
C THR A 235 -4.36 -3.84 -14.90
N ILE A 236 -5.63 -4.28 -14.95
CA ILE A 236 -6.48 -4.20 -16.15
C ILE A 236 -7.44 -3.01 -16.08
N GLU A 237 -7.41 -2.20 -17.14
CA GLU A 237 -8.41 -1.19 -17.46
C GLU A 237 -9.48 -1.77 -18.40
N LEU A 238 -10.76 -1.64 -18.06
CA LEU A 238 -11.88 -2.08 -18.91
C LEU A 238 -12.66 -0.88 -19.44
N GLY A 239 -12.91 -0.84 -20.76
CA GLY A 239 -13.74 0.18 -21.39
C GLY A 239 -13.15 1.60 -21.38
N GLY A 240 -11.86 1.75 -21.08
CA GLY A 240 -11.21 3.06 -20.95
C GLY A 240 -11.69 3.85 -19.73
N VAL A 241 -12.15 3.16 -18.69
CA VAL A 241 -12.59 3.75 -17.43
C VAL A 241 -11.89 3.08 -16.26
N ASP A 242 -11.81 3.78 -15.14
CA ASP A 242 -11.15 3.33 -13.93
C ASP A 242 -11.98 2.29 -13.15
N SER A 243 -11.27 1.42 -12.44
CA SER A 243 -11.85 0.42 -11.52
C SER A 243 -12.57 1.07 -10.33
N SER A 244 -12.11 2.26 -9.94
CA SER A 244 -12.69 3.13 -8.93
C SER A 244 -12.88 4.54 -9.50
N GLU A 245 -14.00 5.18 -9.18
CA GLU A 245 -14.40 6.48 -9.71
C GLU A 245 -13.69 7.62 -8.99
N VAL A 246 -12.49 7.96 -9.44
CA VAL A 246 -11.73 9.12 -8.96
C VAL A 246 -12.22 10.38 -9.67
N TRP A 247 -12.87 11.29 -8.95
CA TRP A 247 -13.50 12.48 -9.56
C TRP A 247 -12.94 13.82 -9.06
N SER A 248 -12.01 13.79 -8.10
CA SER A 248 -11.23 14.95 -7.68
C SER A 248 -9.96 14.51 -6.94
N ALA A 249 -9.06 15.45 -6.62
CA ALA A 249 -7.73 15.19 -6.03
C ALA A 249 -7.73 14.29 -4.78
N PHE A 250 -8.83 14.34 -4.00
CA PHE A 250 -9.03 13.55 -2.78
C PHE A 250 -10.46 12.99 -2.69
N ARG A 251 -11.12 12.72 -3.82
CA ARG A 251 -12.50 12.20 -3.81
C ARG A 251 -12.68 11.01 -4.72
N VAL A 252 -13.25 9.95 -4.16
CA VAL A 252 -13.54 8.69 -4.84
C VAL A 252 -15.00 8.30 -4.60
N GLY A 253 -15.73 8.05 -5.67
CA GLY A 253 -17.14 7.65 -5.68
C GLY A 253 -17.28 6.14 -5.55
N ARG A 254 -17.79 5.50 -6.61
CA ARG A 254 -17.81 4.04 -6.72
C ARG A 254 -16.38 3.49 -6.56
N ARG A 255 -16.21 2.41 -5.80
CA ARG A 255 -14.91 1.80 -5.53
C ARG A 255 -14.92 0.32 -5.88
N ALA A 256 -13.79 -0.16 -6.37
CA ALA A 256 -13.51 -1.57 -6.45
C ALA A 256 -13.47 -2.17 -5.05
N ARG A 257 -13.98 -3.38 -4.91
CA ARG A 257 -13.79 -4.19 -3.70
C ARG A 257 -13.09 -5.46 -4.12
N ALA A 258 -11.81 -5.59 -3.76
CA ALA A 258 -11.08 -6.81 -4.00
C ALA A 258 -11.25 -7.80 -2.84
N GLU A 259 -11.16 -9.09 -3.16
CA GLU A 259 -11.15 -10.17 -2.19
C GLU A 259 -10.17 -11.25 -2.63
N VAL A 260 -9.31 -11.70 -1.71
CA VAL A 260 -8.48 -12.90 -1.90
C VAL A 260 -9.36 -14.15 -1.91
N ARG A 261 -9.36 -14.87 -3.03
CA ARG A 261 -10.16 -16.08 -3.27
C ARG A 261 -9.40 -17.36 -2.92
N ARG A 262 -8.10 -17.38 -3.20
CA ARG A 262 -7.24 -18.55 -2.95
C ARG A 262 -5.82 -18.12 -2.62
N ILE A 263 -5.21 -18.86 -1.71
CA ILE A 263 -3.77 -18.83 -1.43
C ILE A 263 -3.24 -20.25 -1.58
N GLU A 264 -2.06 -20.38 -2.16
CA GLU A 264 -1.36 -21.64 -2.31
C GLU A 264 0.09 -21.49 -1.88
N GLN A 265 0.55 -22.44 -1.07
CA GLN A 265 1.95 -22.57 -0.68
C GLN A 265 2.42 -23.97 -1.05
N ALA A 266 3.25 -24.04 -2.09
CA ALA A 266 3.86 -25.27 -2.56
C ALA A 266 5.37 -25.25 -2.27
N ARG A 267 6.05 -26.39 -2.49
CA ARG A 267 7.50 -26.49 -2.28
C ARG A 267 8.31 -25.61 -3.23
N ALA A 268 7.80 -25.37 -4.44
CA ALA A 268 8.52 -24.70 -5.52
C ALA A 268 7.99 -23.30 -5.86
N HIS A 269 6.80 -22.93 -5.35
CA HIS A 269 6.16 -21.65 -5.63
C HIS A 269 5.17 -21.28 -4.52
N VAL A 270 4.79 -20.00 -4.49
CA VAL A 270 3.61 -19.50 -3.79
C VAL A 270 2.69 -18.82 -4.77
N ALA A 271 1.38 -18.89 -4.54
CA ALA A 271 0.41 -18.21 -5.38
C ALA A 271 -0.70 -17.56 -4.57
N VAL A 272 -1.25 -16.48 -5.12
CA VAL A 272 -2.43 -15.79 -4.61
C VAL A 272 -3.37 -15.50 -5.76
N GLU A 273 -4.66 -15.78 -5.58
CA GLU A 273 -5.72 -15.39 -6.48
C GLU A 273 -6.66 -14.42 -5.76
N ALA A 274 -6.96 -13.29 -6.39
CA ALA A 274 -7.93 -12.32 -5.91
C ALA A 274 -8.79 -11.81 -7.07
N GLU A 275 -9.97 -11.29 -6.75
CA GLU A 275 -10.86 -10.68 -7.74
C GLU A 275 -11.48 -9.39 -7.20
N HIS A 276 -11.85 -8.47 -8.08
CA HIS A 276 -12.54 -7.25 -7.70
C HIS A 276 -13.74 -6.95 -8.61
N ASP A 277 -14.69 -6.20 -8.06
CA ASP A 277 -15.98 -5.92 -8.70
C ASP A 277 -16.14 -4.51 -9.26
N GLY A 278 -15.03 -3.76 -9.37
CA GLY A 278 -15.01 -2.34 -9.75
C GLY A 278 -15.69 -2.02 -11.09
N TYR A 279 -15.76 -3.00 -12.00
CA TYR A 279 -16.34 -2.86 -13.34
C TYR A 279 -17.76 -3.40 -13.49
N ARG A 280 -18.43 -3.86 -12.42
CA ARG A 280 -19.79 -4.43 -12.51
C ARG A 280 -20.84 -3.48 -13.08
N PHE A 281 -20.57 -2.18 -13.10
CA PHE A 281 -21.43 -1.16 -13.71
C PHE A 281 -21.42 -1.17 -15.25
N LEU A 282 -20.43 -1.80 -15.87
CA LEU A 282 -20.33 -1.95 -17.33
C LEU A 282 -21.27 -3.04 -17.86
N PRO A 283 -21.65 -3.02 -19.16
CA PRO A 283 -22.47 -4.06 -19.76
C PRO A 283 -21.88 -5.47 -19.60
N GLY A 284 -22.70 -6.38 -19.09
CA GLY A 284 -22.28 -7.76 -18.78
C GLY A 284 -21.58 -7.91 -17.43
N ALA A 285 -21.59 -6.86 -16.59
CA ALA A 285 -21.11 -6.82 -15.20
C ALA A 285 -19.76 -7.54 -14.98
N PRO A 286 -18.70 -7.18 -15.73
CA PRO A 286 -17.43 -7.87 -15.66
C PRO A 286 -16.83 -7.83 -14.25
N VAL A 287 -16.22 -8.96 -13.88
CA VAL A 287 -15.35 -9.10 -12.70
C VAL A 287 -13.95 -9.39 -13.20
N HIS A 288 -12.95 -8.69 -12.66
CA HIS A 288 -11.55 -8.96 -12.96
C HIS A 288 -10.96 -9.80 -11.84
N ARG A 289 -10.41 -10.95 -12.21
CA ARG A 289 -9.71 -11.88 -11.33
C ARG A 289 -8.26 -11.98 -11.79
N ARG A 290 -7.35 -11.97 -10.82
CA ARG A 290 -5.92 -12.13 -11.04
C ARG A 290 -5.37 -13.23 -10.15
N ALA A 291 -4.55 -14.10 -10.73
CA ALA A 291 -3.66 -14.98 -9.98
C ALA A 291 -2.20 -14.60 -10.26
N LEU A 292 -1.42 -14.47 -9.18
CA LEU A 292 0.02 -14.28 -9.20
C LEU A 292 0.67 -15.55 -8.67
N GLU A 293 1.49 -16.20 -9.47
CA GLU A 293 2.27 -17.38 -9.08
C GLU A 293 3.76 -17.03 -9.13
N LEU A 294 4.38 -16.97 -7.95
CA LEU A 294 5.79 -16.64 -7.78
C LEU A 294 6.59 -17.91 -7.52
N SER A 295 7.44 -18.25 -8.48
CA SER A 295 8.44 -19.32 -8.38
C SER A 295 9.84 -18.73 -8.19
N GLU A 296 10.88 -19.56 -8.23
CA GLU A 296 12.27 -19.14 -7.99
C GLU A 296 12.72 -17.99 -8.92
N ARG A 297 12.41 -18.10 -10.23
CA ARG A 297 12.90 -17.17 -11.27
C ARG A 297 11.83 -16.72 -12.26
N GLU A 298 10.57 -16.95 -11.91
CA GLU A 298 9.44 -16.59 -12.76
C GLU A 298 8.28 -16.11 -11.90
N LEU A 299 7.68 -14.99 -12.31
CA LEU A 299 6.35 -14.56 -11.89
C LEU A 299 5.40 -14.76 -13.07
N ALA A 300 4.44 -15.65 -12.89
CA ALA A 300 3.33 -15.82 -13.82
C ALA A 300 2.12 -15.00 -13.35
N ILE A 301 1.61 -14.14 -14.23
CA ILE A 301 0.47 -13.27 -13.99
C ILE A 301 -0.68 -13.77 -14.86
N HIS A 302 -1.76 -14.21 -14.23
CA HIS A 302 -2.93 -14.75 -14.90
C HIS A 302 -4.13 -13.87 -14.64
N ASP A 303 -4.54 -13.14 -15.65
CA ASP A 303 -5.72 -12.30 -15.63
C ASP A 303 -6.89 -13.04 -16.28
N GLU A 304 -8.02 -13.07 -15.59
CA GLU A 304 -9.31 -13.54 -16.06
C GLU A 304 -10.34 -12.39 -15.95
N ILE A 305 -11.02 -12.11 -17.06
CA ILE A 305 -12.23 -11.27 -17.04
C ILE A 305 -13.43 -12.20 -17.15
N ILE A 306 -14.31 -12.15 -16.16
CA ILE A 306 -15.52 -12.98 -16.09
C ILE A 306 -16.68 -12.13 -16.58
N GLY A 307 -17.31 -12.55 -17.69
CA GLY A 307 -18.41 -11.80 -18.31
C GLY A 307 -17.94 -10.57 -19.07
N GLY A 308 -18.82 -9.58 -19.23
CA GLY A 308 -18.52 -8.32 -19.90
C GLY A 308 -18.48 -8.35 -21.43
N ARG A 309 -18.71 -7.16 -22.02
CA ARG A 309 -18.46 -6.91 -23.45
C ARG A 309 -17.89 -5.51 -23.65
N THR A 310 -16.56 -5.42 -23.64
CA THR A 310 -15.84 -4.14 -23.62
C THR A 310 -14.40 -4.29 -24.16
N SER A 311 -13.73 -3.17 -24.45
CA SER A 311 -12.28 -3.15 -24.65
C SER A 311 -11.57 -3.35 -23.32
N ALA A 312 -10.34 -3.88 -23.37
CA ALA A 312 -9.50 -4.03 -22.19
C ALA A 312 -8.04 -3.74 -22.52
N CYS A 313 -7.30 -3.24 -21.53
CA CYS A 313 -5.85 -3.05 -21.62
C CYS A 313 -5.20 -3.51 -20.31
N SER A 314 -4.34 -4.52 -20.38
CA SER A 314 -3.50 -4.94 -19.24
C SER A 314 -2.14 -4.27 -19.34
N ARG A 315 -1.64 -3.73 -18.24
CA ARG A 315 -0.38 -2.96 -18.20
C ARG A 315 0.58 -3.53 -17.16
N LEU A 316 1.87 -3.44 -17.49
CA LEU A 316 2.98 -3.79 -16.61
C LEU A 316 4.08 -2.75 -16.76
N ARG A 317 4.46 -2.10 -15.66
CA ARG A 317 5.43 -1.02 -15.59
C ARG A 317 6.68 -1.50 -14.86
N LEU A 318 7.82 -1.35 -15.52
CA LEU A 318 9.12 -1.72 -14.97
C LEU A 318 10.00 -0.49 -14.82
N ASP A 319 10.81 -0.48 -13.77
CA ASP A 319 11.92 0.47 -13.68
C ASP A 319 12.90 0.22 -14.84
N GLU A 320 13.25 1.29 -15.55
CA GLU A 320 14.14 1.16 -16.71
C GLU A 320 15.57 0.80 -16.30
N ALA A 321 16.02 1.21 -15.11
CA ALA A 321 17.34 0.82 -14.63
C ALA A 321 17.39 -0.69 -14.33
N ALA A 322 16.44 -1.22 -13.56
CA ALA A 322 16.31 -2.65 -13.30
C ALA A 322 16.21 -3.51 -14.58
N LEU A 323 15.50 -3.02 -15.60
CA LEU A 323 15.37 -3.71 -16.89
C LEU A 323 16.69 -3.71 -17.71
N ARG A 324 17.57 -2.73 -17.50
CA ARG A 324 18.89 -2.67 -18.17
C ARG A 324 19.94 -3.52 -17.46
N THR A 325 19.93 -3.55 -16.15
CA THR A 325 20.91 -4.28 -15.33
C THR A 325 20.51 -5.74 -15.13
N GLY A 326 19.21 -6.01 -15.04
CA GLY A 326 18.66 -7.36 -14.87
C GLY A 326 18.46 -8.09 -16.19
N SER A 327 18.58 -9.42 -16.15
CA SER A 327 18.17 -10.29 -17.27
C SER A 327 16.65 -10.50 -17.28
N ILE A 328 15.86 -9.42 -17.21
CA ILE A 328 14.41 -9.49 -17.08
C ILE A 328 13.76 -9.64 -18.46
N ALA A 329 13.06 -10.76 -18.66
CA ALA A 329 12.29 -11.04 -19.87
C ALA A 329 10.78 -10.99 -19.60
N ILE A 330 10.06 -10.28 -20.48
CA ILE A 330 8.60 -10.11 -20.40
C ILE A 330 7.94 -10.80 -21.59
N GLU A 331 7.01 -11.70 -21.32
CA GLU A 331 6.22 -12.43 -22.32
C GLU A 331 4.72 -12.19 -22.10
N GLY A 332 3.97 -11.94 -23.16
CA GLY A 332 2.52 -11.87 -23.13
C GLY A 332 1.88 -13.25 -23.33
N ARG A 333 0.93 -13.63 -22.48
CA ARG A 333 0.13 -14.86 -22.62
C ARG A 333 -1.24 -14.51 -23.17
N ALA A 334 -1.53 -14.95 -24.39
CA ALA A 334 -2.74 -14.55 -25.14
C ALA A 334 -2.86 -13.02 -25.32
N LEU A 335 -1.73 -12.30 -25.21
CA LEU A 335 -1.60 -10.86 -25.38
C LEU A 335 -0.42 -10.58 -26.30
N THR A 336 -0.63 -9.71 -27.30
CA THR A 336 0.48 -9.08 -28.02
C THR A 336 0.84 -7.82 -27.25
N LEU A 337 2.13 -7.64 -26.95
CA LEU A 337 2.60 -6.57 -26.10
C LEU A 337 3.21 -5.44 -26.92
N ASP A 338 2.72 -4.22 -26.68
CA ASP A 338 3.36 -2.99 -27.09
C ASP A 338 4.27 -2.49 -25.97
N ARG A 339 5.46 -2.04 -26.35
CA ARG A 339 6.45 -1.45 -25.43
C ARG A 339 6.50 0.06 -25.65
N SER A 340 6.37 0.83 -24.56
CA SER A 340 6.51 2.29 -24.58
C SER A 340 7.36 2.80 -23.42
N SER A 341 7.87 4.02 -23.56
CA SER A 341 8.50 4.75 -22.46
C SER A 341 7.43 5.25 -21.48
N GLY A 342 7.75 5.24 -20.20
CA GLY A 342 6.93 5.84 -19.15
C GLY A 342 7.81 6.44 -18.05
N VAL A 343 7.16 6.86 -16.98
CA VAL A 343 7.82 7.32 -15.75
C VAL A 343 7.16 6.69 -14.53
N TRP A 344 7.88 6.70 -13.41
CA TRP A 344 7.35 6.42 -12.08
C TRP A 344 7.95 7.39 -11.06
N PHE A 345 7.31 7.55 -9.91
CA PHE A 345 7.67 8.54 -8.89
C PHE A 345 7.98 7.84 -7.55
N PRO A 346 9.20 7.32 -7.35
CA PRO A 346 9.60 6.77 -6.06
C PRO A 346 9.57 7.81 -4.95
N ARG A 347 9.84 9.06 -5.31
CA ARG A 347 9.85 10.21 -4.42
C ARG A 347 8.95 11.29 -4.99
N PHE A 348 8.37 12.11 -4.12
CA PHE A 348 7.40 13.11 -4.53
C PHE A 348 8.01 14.07 -5.56
N ARG A 349 7.37 14.15 -6.74
CA ARG A 349 7.81 14.99 -7.88
C ARG A 349 9.19 14.69 -8.44
N GLN A 350 9.76 13.53 -8.15
CA GLN A 350 11.06 13.11 -8.66
C GLN A 350 10.87 11.92 -9.60
N PRO A 351 10.60 12.16 -10.91
CA PRO A 351 10.34 11.09 -11.85
C PRO A 351 11.61 10.29 -12.13
N GLN A 352 11.44 8.98 -12.27
CA GLN A 352 12.41 8.05 -12.82
C GLN A 352 11.86 7.41 -14.09
N ALA A 353 12.76 7.00 -14.98
CA ALA A 353 12.38 6.39 -16.24
C ALA A 353 11.78 4.98 -15.99
N ALA A 354 10.67 4.69 -16.66
CA ALA A 354 10.05 3.38 -16.66
C ALA A 354 9.83 2.88 -18.10
N VAL A 355 9.63 1.58 -18.24
CA VAL A 355 9.16 0.96 -19.46
C VAL A 355 7.79 0.34 -19.19
N VAL A 356 6.82 0.64 -20.04
CA VAL A 356 5.47 0.10 -19.93
C VAL A 356 5.24 -0.93 -21.03
N PHE A 357 4.81 -2.12 -20.64
CA PHE A 357 4.31 -3.15 -21.52
C PHE A 357 2.79 -3.16 -21.43
N ALA A 358 2.11 -3.01 -22.57
CA ALA A 358 0.65 -2.96 -22.62
C ALA A 358 0.12 -3.98 -23.62
N GLY A 359 -0.94 -4.69 -23.25
CA GLY A 359 -1.67 -5.60 -24.14
C GLY A 359 -3.12 -5.20 -24.25
N SER A 360 -3.53 -4.71 -25.42
CA SER A 360 -4.93 -4.34 -25.71
C SER A 360 -5.70 -5.51 -26.33
N PHE A 361 -6.91 -5.76 -25.85
CA PHE A 361 -7.76 -6.86 -26.32
C PHE A 361 -9.25 -6.53 -26.18
N GLN A 362 -10.10 -7.43 -26.68
CA GLN A 362 -11.56 -7.32 -26.61
C GLN A 362 -12.13 -8.43 -25.73
N VAL A 363 -12.93 -8.05 -24.74
CA VAL A 363 -13.66 -8.99 -23.88
C VAL A 363 -15.00 -9.31 -24.54
N ARG A 364 -15.29 -10.59 -24.78
CA ARG A 364 -16.53 -11.07 -25.42
C ARG A 364 -17.12 -12.23 -24.60
N GLY A 365 -17.72 -11.92 -23.45
CA GLY A 365 -18.23 -12.93 -22.51
C GLY A 365 -17.16 -13.52 -21.58
N GLY A 366 -15.90 -13.13 -21.78
CA GLY A 366 -14.79 -13.38 -20.87
C GLY A 366 -13.44 -13.22 -21.57
N PHE A 367 -12.35 -13.35 -20.80
CA PHE A 367 -10.98 -13.37 -21.28
C PHE A 367 -10.09 -14.14 -20.29
N ARG A 368 -9.04 -14.80 -20.80
CA ARG A 368 -7.95 -15.35 -19.97
C ARG A 368 -6.62 -15.08 -20.66
N GLY A 369 -5.68 -14.48 -19.94
CA GLY A 369 -4.35 -14.15 -20.45
C GLY A 369 -3.47 -13.56 -19.36
N GLY A 370 -2.55 -12.69 -19.71
CA GLY A 370 -1.71 -11.95 -18.75
C GLY A 370 -0.25 -11.93 -19.18
N PHE A 371 0.64 -11.92 -18.20
CA PHE A 371 2.07 -11.74 -18.41
C PHE A 371 2.87 -12.88 -17.79
N ARG A 372 4.11 -13.01 -18.23
CA ARG A 372 5.14 -13.79 -17.56
C ARG A 372 6.40 -12.94 -17.48
N VAL A 373 6.98 -12.86 -16.29
CA VAL A 373 8.22 -12.14 -15.99
C VAL A 373 9.26 -13.18 -15.55
N ARG A 374 10.41 -13.25 -16.21
CA ARG A 374 11.53 -14.16 -15.88
C ARG A 374 12.80 -13.37 -15.60
N TRP A 375 13.67 -13.86 -14.71
CA TRP A 375 14.97 -13.24 -14.39
C TRP A 375 16.09 -14.25 -14.12
#